data_AF-A0A3M1EHM3-F1
#
_entry.id   AF-A0A3M1EHM3-F1
#
_cell.length_a   1.000
_cell.length_b   1.000
_cell.length_c   1.000
_cell.angle_alpha   90.00
_cell.angle_beta   90.00
_cell.angle_gamma   90.00
#
_symmetry.space_group_name_H-M   'P 1'
#
loop_
_entity.id
_entity.type
_entity.pdbx_description
1 polymer ?
#
loop_
_entity_poly.entity_id
_entity_poly.type
_entity_poly.pdbx_seq_one_letter_code
_entity_poly.pdbx_strand_id
1 'polypeptide(L)'
;MTERLSPRAIYFVTFGALGCLLLLGGGWRWLTRPAPDAVSRGAERFVALGCVGCHGPGGHGGVPNPGSREGEIPGFTGGTAMMYVESEAEIREWILDSRPARLDAPQAGPDALIRMPAYRGRISEQELDDLVAYYKAVAWYTPGIPDAAREGRSVARRYGCFGCHGASGRQGIPNPGAFKGYIPGWGSRDYFELVRNEAELREWILEG
;
A
#
# COMPACT_ATOMS: atom_id res chain seq x y z
N MET A 1 -44.54 -46.47 -10.08
CA MET A 1 -43.91 -46.27 -8.76
C MET A 1 -43.03 -45.05 -8.84
N THR A 2 -43.42 -43.95 -8.20
CA THR A 2 -42.60 -42.75 -8.09
C THR A 2 -41.93 -42.75 -6.72
N GLU A 3 -40.64 -43.09 -6.68
CA GLU A 3 -39.85 -42.99 -5.44
C GLU A 3 -39.76 -41.53 -5.01
N ARG A 4 -40.43 -41.19 -3.90
CA ARG A 4 -40.25 -39.90 -3.24
C ARG A 4 -39.04 -40.01 -2.32
N LEU A 5 -38.03 -39.19 -2.60
CA LEU A 5 -36.85 -39.02 -1.75
C LEU A 5 -37.27 -38.57 -0.34
N SER A 6 -36.65 -39.16 0.69
CA SER A 6 -36.95 -38.82 2.07
C SER A 6 -36.52 -37.38 2.41
N PRO A 7 -37.21 -36.68 3.32
CA PRO A 7 -36.87 -35.30 3.69
C PRO A 7 -35.41 -35.12 4.12
N ARG A 8 -34.82 -36.12 4.77
CA ARG A 8 -33.41 -36.12 5.22
C ARG A 8 -32.41 -36.17 4.06
N ALA A 9 -32.74 -36.88 2.98
CA ALA A 9 -31.89 -36.94 1.78
C ALA A 9 -31.88 -35.59 1.03
N ILE A 10 -33.01 -34.89 1.00
CA ILE A 10 -33.13 -33.56 0.40
C ILE A 10 -32.27 -32.53 1.16
N TYR A 11 -32.27 -32.58 2.50
CA TYR A 11 -31.46 -31.67 3.32
C TYR A 11 -29.95 -31.85 3.14
N PHE A 12 -29.46 -33.09 3.00
CA PHE A 12 -28.03 -33.35 2.77
C PHE A 12 -27.55 -32.90 1.39
N VAL A 13 -28.37 -33.09 0.35
CA VAL A 13 -28.03 -32.69 -1.02
C VAL A 13 -28.05 -31.16 -1.17
N THR A 14 -29.01 -30.46 -0.56
CA THR A 14 -29.10 -28.99 -0.63
C THR A 14 -28.00 -28.31 0.18
N PHE A 15 -27.69 -28.76 1.40
CA PHE A 15 -26.59 -28.19 2.20
C PHE A 15 -25.21 -28.49 1.60
N GLY A 16 -25.00 -29.69 1.03
CA GLY A 16 -23.76 -30.03 0.33
C GLY A 16 -23.54 -29.18 -0.93
N ALA A 17 -24.59 -28.94 -1.71
CA ALA A 17 -24.54 -28.10 -2.90
C ALA A 17 -24.30 -26.61 -2.56
N LEU A 18 -24.95 -26.08 -1.51
CA LEU A 18 -24.74 -24.72 -1.00
C LEU A 18 -23.32 -24.53 -0.43
N GLY A 19 -22.80 -25.51 0.29
CA GLY A 19 -21.42 -25.50 0.79
C GLY A 19 -20.38 -25.50 -0.34
N CYS A 20 -20.58 -26.33 -1.37
CA CYS A 20 -19.76 -26.30 -2.58
C CYS A 20 -19.88 -24.97 -3.33
N LEU A 21 -21.07 -24.39 -3.49
CA LEU A 21 -21.26 -23.10 -4.16
C LEU A 21 -20.61 -21.93 -3.40
N LEU A 22 -20.60 -21.95 -2.05
CA LEU A 22 -19.92 -20.94 -1.24
C LEU A 22 -18.39 -21.08 -1.30
N LEU A 23 -17.87 -22.31 -1.29
CA LEU A 23 -16.43 -22.57 -1.46
C LEU A 23 -15.95 -22.28 -2.88
N LEU A 24 -16.76 -22.61 -3.90
CA LEU A 24 -16.48 -22.30 -5.29
C LEU A 24 -16.63 -20.79 -5.56
N GLY A 25 -17.64 -20.12 -5.01
CA GLY A 25 -17.84 -18.68 -5.15
C GLY A 25 -16.79 -17.84 -4.41
N GLY A 26 -16.41 -18.28 -3.20
CA GLY A 26 -15.32 -17.68 -2.44
C GLY A 26 -13.95 -17.91 -3.08
N GLY A 27 -13.69 -19.13 -3.55
CA GLY A 27 -12.48 -19.49 -4.29
C GLY A 27 -12.36 -18.77 -5.63
N TRP A 28 -13.47 -18.64 -6.36
CA TRP A 28 -13.53 -17.88 -7.61
C TRP A 28 -13.23 -16.40 -7.40
N ARG A 29 -13.85 -15.78 -6.39
CA ARG A 29 -13.55 -14.39 -6.00
C ARG A 29 -12.09 -14.18 -5.58
N TRP A 30 -11.45 -15.21 -5.00
CA TRP A 30 -10.03 -15.14 -4.62
C TRP A 30 -9.11 -15.29 -5.85
N LEU A 31 -9.46 -16.19 -6.78
CA LEU A 31 -8.73 -16.44 -8.02
C LEU A 31 -8.83 -15.31 -9.05
N THR A 32 -9.93 -14.53 -9.03
CA THR A 32 -10.13 -13.40 -9.96
C THR A 32 -9.70 -12.04 -9.39
N ARG A 33 -9.11 -12.01 -8.19
CA ARG A 33 -8.53 -10.77 -7.66
C ARG A 33 -7.35 -10.35 -8.55
N PRO A 34 -7.30 -9.09 -9.02
CA PRO A 34 -6.13 -8.59 -9.70
C PRO A 34 -4.89 -8.84 -8.83
N ALA A 35 -3.81 -9.32 -9.44
CA ALA A 35 -2.54 -9.42 -8.74
C ALA A 35 -2.19 -8.03 -8.18
N PRO A 36 -1.76 -7.95 -6.90
CA PRO A 36 -1.43 -6.66 -6.28
C PRO A 36 -0.34 -5.98 -7.10
N ASP A 37 -0.52 -4.67 -7.36
CA ASP A 37 0.52 -3.88 -8.03
C ASP A 37 1.78 -3.76 -7.14
N ALA A 38 2.88 -3.28 -7.70
CA ALA A 38 4.15 -3.17 -6.97
C ALA A 38 4.03 -2.32 -5.69
N VAL A 39 3.18 -1.28 -5.70
CA VAL A 39 2.96 -0.42 -4.52
C VAL A 39 2.22 -1.19 -3.43
N SER A 40 1.22 -1.99 -3.80
CA SER A 40 0.43 -2.81 -2.89
C SER A 40 1.28 -3.93 -2.27
N ARG A 41 2.07 -4.62 -3.09
CA ARG A 41 3.05 -5.61 -2.59
C ARG A 41 4.09 -4.94 -1.69
N GLY A 42 4.57 -3.76 -2.06
CA GLY A 42 5.52 -3.01 -1.25
C GLY A 42 4.97 -2.60 0.11
N ALA A 43 3.68 -2.23 0.18
CA ALA A 43 2.99 -1.98 1.44
C ALA A 43 2.93 -3.24 2.32
N GLU A 44 2.62 -4.39 1.73
CA GLU A 44 2.65 -5.68 2.44
C GLU A 44 4.06 -5.99 2.96
N ARG A 45 5.12 -5.77 2.16
CA ARG A 45 6.52 -5.96 2.59
C ARG A 45 6.92 -4.98 3.69
N PHE A 46 6.49 -3.73 3.60
CA PHE A 46 6.76 -2.72 4.62
C PHE A 46 6.22 -3.12 6.00
N VAL A 47 5.08 -3.83 6.03
CA VAL A 47 4.54 -4.42 7.26
C VAL A 47 5.26 -5.71 7.64
N ALA A 48 5.39 -6.65 6.70
CA ALA A 48 5.93 -8.00 6.96
C ALA A 48 7.40 -7.98 7.42
N LEU A 49 8.20 -7.03 6.91
CA LEU A 49 9.60 -6.85 7.28
C LEU A 49 9.78 -5.98 8.54
N GLY A 50 8.69 -5.47 9.13
CA GLY A 50 8.72 -4.69 10.37
C GLY A 50 9.08 -3.22 10.20
N CYS A 51 9.24 -2.71 8.99
CA CYS A 51 9.55 -1.29 8.72
C CYS A 51 8.51 -0.35 9.37
N VAL A 52 7.23 -0.77 9.36
CA VAL A 52 6.10 -0.07 10.00
C VAL A 52 6.30 0.17 11.50
N GLY A 53 7.09 -0.66 12.20
CA GLY A 53 7.32 -0.52 13.63
C GLY A 53 8.08 0.75 14.01
N CYS A 54 8.95 1.23 13.14
CA CYS A 54 9.71 2.48 13.35
C CYS A 54 9.19 3.62 12.48
N HIS A 55 8.88 3.36 11.20
CA HIS A 55 8.41 4.40 10.28
C HIS A 55 6.89 4.64 10.37
N GLY A 56 6.19 3.97 11.29
CA GLY A 56 4.77 4.17 11.55
C GLY A 56 3.84 3.65 10.44
N PRO A 57 2.52 3.57 10.72
CA PRO A 57 1.51 3.18 9.75
C PRO A 57 1.58 4.06 8.50
N GLY A 58 1.63 3.47 7.31
CA GLY A 58 1.67 4.24 6.06
C GLY A 58 2.93 5.10 5.88
N GLY A 59 3.97 4.94 6.70
CA GLY A 59 5.22 5.72 6.60
C GLY A 59 5.18 7.10 7.26
N HIS A 60 4.25 7.37 8.18
CA HIS A 60 4.11 8.69 8.82
C HIS A 60 5.25 9.05 9.79
N GLY A 61 6.02 8.09 10.27
CA GLY A 61 7.13 8.29 11.21
C GLY A 61 6.68 8.82 12.57
N GLY A 62 7.54 9.62 13.21
CA GLY A 62 7.25 10.28 14.49
C GLY A 62 7.51 9.40 15.71
N VAL A 63 8.17 8.25 15.54
CA VAL A 63 8.60 7.42 16.67
C VAL A 63 9.79 8.10 17.34
N PRO A 64 9.75 8.43 18.64
CA PRO A 64 10.87 9.07 19.33
C PRO A 64 12.17 8.26 19.21
N ASN A 65 13.26 8.95 18.88
CA ASN A 65 14.60 8.39 18.76
C ASN A 65 15.61 9.26 19.53
N PRO A 66 15.64 9.17 20.87
CA PRO A 66 16.55 9.95 21.70
C PRO A 66 18.01 9.78 21.26
N GLY A 67 18.78 10.88 21.33
CA GLY A 67 20.17 10.92 20.90
C GLY A 67 20.37 10.95 19.38
N SER A 68 19.30 10.82 18.59
CA SER A 68 19.40 11.06 17.14
C SER A 68 19.36 12.55 16.80
N ARG A 69 19.90 12.92 15.63
CA ARG A 69 19.94 14.32 15.17
C ARG A 69 18.57 14.99 15.13
N GLU A 70 17.55 14.27 14.69
CA GLU A 70 16.18 14.79 14.54
C GLU A 70 15.28 14.49 15.75
N GLY A 71 15.79 13.72 16.72
CA GLY A 71 15.02 13.31 17.91
C GLY A 71 13.92 12.27 17.65
N GLU A 72 13.61 11.96 16.40
CA GLU A 72 12.59 10.99 15.99
C GLU A 72 12.96 10.22 14.72
N ILE A 73 12.28 9.11 14.47
CA ILE A 73 12.36 8.37 13.21
C ILE A 73 11.58 9.12 12.14
N PRO A 74 12.22 9.46 11.00
CA PRO A 74 11.58 10.26 9.98
C PRO A 74 10.43 9.50 9.32
N GLY A 75 9.32 10.21 9.14
CA GLY A 75 8.28 9.82 8.20
C GLY A 75 8.73 10.09 6.78
N PHE A 76 8.20 9.34 5.83
CA PHE A 76 8.41 9.60 4.41
C PHE A 76 7.16 10.08 3.70
N THR A 77 5.99 10.13 4.36
CA THR A 77 4.76 10.69 3.79
C THR A 77 4.92 12.14 3.36
N GLY A 78 4.30 12.52 2.25
CA GLY A 78 4.05 13.93 1.97
C GLY A 78 5.29 14.75 1.58
N GLY A 79 6.38 14.09 1.18
CA GLY A 79 7.62 14.74 0.76
C GLY A 79 8.67 14.94 1.85
N THR A 80 8.38 14.63 3.12
CA THR A 80 9.38 14.72 4.23
C THR A 80 10.66 13.96 3.92
N ALA A 81 10.53 12.82 3.25
CA ALA A 81 11.62 11.95 2.86
C ALA A 81 12.60 12.59 1.86
N MET A 82 12.13 13.57 1.07
CA MET A 82 12.92 14.26 0.06
C MET A 82 14.03 15.13 0.67
N MET A 83 13.95 15.41 1.97
CA MET A 83 15.03 16.08 2.71
C MET A 83 16.28 15.20 2.85
N TYR A 84 16.14 13.87 2.66
CA TYR A 84 17.21 12.89 2.86
C TYR A 84 17.63 12.15 1.58
N VAL A 85 16.73 12.07 0.60
CA VAL A 85 16.92 11.28 -0.63
C VAL A 85 17.12 12.21 -1.83
N GLU A 86 18.31 12.14 -2.42
CA GLU A 86 18.69 12.94 -3.59
C GLU A 86 18.37 12.25 -4.91
N SER A 87 18.24 10.92 -4.92
CA SER A 87 17.94 10.15 -6.13
C SER A 87 17.18 8.84 -5.83
N GLU A 88 16.61 8.22 -6.87
CA GLU A 88 15.99 6.91 -6.74
C GLU A 88 16.99 5.82 -6.33
N ALA A 89 18.26 5.94 -6.74
CA ALA A 89 19.33 5.05 -6.31
C ALA A 89 19.52 5.11 -4.79
N GLU A 90 19.48 6.31 -4.21
CA GLU A 90 19.61 6.47 -2.76
C GLU A 90 18.48 5.80 -1.97
N ILE A 91 17.27 5.71 -2.53
CA ILE A 91 16.17 4.97 -1.88
C ILE A 91 16.60 3.50 -1.64
N ARG A 92 17.24 2.88 -2.63
CA ARG A 92 17.76 1.51 -2.51
C ARG A 92 18.86 1.44 -1.48
N GLU A 93 19.79 2.39 -1.48
CA GLU A 93 20.90 2.43 -0.52
C GLU A 93 20.42 2.61 0.93
N TRP A 94 19.41 3.46 1.16
CA TRP A 94 18.78 3.57 2.48
C TRP A 94 18.21 2.24 2.96
N ILE A 95 17.51 1.51 2.09
CA ILE A 95 16.91 0.20 2.44
C ILE A 95 18.00 -0.86 2.64
N LEU A 96 18.95 -0.95 1.71
CA LEU A 96 19.93 -2.02 1.70
C LEU A 96 21.04 -1.82 2.73
N ASP A 97 21.51 -0.59 2.90
CA ASP A 97 22.75 -0.26 3.62
C ASP A 97 22.51 0.70 4.80
N SER A 98 21.25 1.12 5.03
CA SER A 98 20.86 2.06 6.09
C SER A 98 21.45 3.47 5.97
N ARG A 99 22.17 3.74 4.88
CA ARG A 99 22.71 5.05 4.50
C ARG A 99 23.11 5.03 3.02
N PRO A 100 23.06 6.19 2.34
CA PRO A 100 23.60 6.33 1.01
C PRO A 100 25.13 6.41 1.03
N ALA A 101 25.75 6.06 -0.10
CA ALA A 101 27.21 6.02 -0.23
C ALA A 101 27.88 7.37 0.00
N ARG A 102 27.18 8.49 -0.26
CA ARG A 102 27.67 9.85 -0.05
C ARG A 102 27.89 10.24 1.42
N LEU A 103 27.30 9.51 2.37
CA LEU A 103 27.40 9.81 3.80
C LEU A 103 28.49 8.96 4.44
N ASP A 104 29.52 9.60 5.02
CA ASP A 104 30.62 8.91 5.70
C ASP A 104 30.24 8.33 7.07
N ALA A 105 29.09 8.73 7.62
CA ALA A 105 28.59 8.30 8.92
C ALA A 105 27.06 8.10 8.90
N PRO A 106 26.48 7.33 9.83
CA PRO A 106 25.03 7.18 9.93
C PRO A 106 24.32 8.52 10.13
N GLN A 107 23.27 8.78 9.35
CA GLN A 107 22.49 10.02 9.42
C GLN A 107 21.87 10.26 10.80
N ALA A 108 21.43 9.20 11.48
CA ALA A 108 20.88 9.32 12.83
C ALA A 108 21.90 9.85 13.84
N GLY A 109 23.21 9.73 13.59
CA GLY A 109 24.28 10.11 14.52
C GLY A 109 24.77 8.96 15.41
N PRO A 110 25.86 9.16 16.17
CA PRO A 110 26.48 8.13 17.01
C PRO A 110 25.68 7.78 18.28
N ASP A 111 24.87 8.71 18.78
CA ASP A 111 24.14 8.53 20.05
C ASP A 111 22.68 8.08 19.85
N ALA A 112 22.25 7.88 18.60
CA ALA A 112 20.90 7.45 18.27
C ALA A 112 20.59 6.07 18.90
N LEU A 113 19.51 6.03 19.68
CA LEU A 113 19.04 4.81 20.33
C LEU A 113 18.54 3.78 19.31
N ILE A 114 17.82 4.23 18.29
CA ILE A 114 17.27 3.40 17.22
C ILE A 114 18.01 3.72 15.92
N ARG A 115 18.42 2.67 15.21
CA ARG A 115 19.05 2.74 13.89
C ARG A 115 18.26 1.90 12.91
N MET A 116 18.06 2.44 11.70
CA MET A 116 17.49 1.67 10.61
C MET A 116 18.41 0.46 10.33
N PRO A 117 17.88 -0.77 10.25
CA PRO A 117 18.68 -1.95 9.92
C PRO A 117 18.96 -2.03 8.42
N ALA A 118 20.09 -2.65 8.07
CA ALA A 118 20.47 -2.91 6.69
C ALA A 118 19.79 -4.20 6.19
N TYR A 119 19.14 -4.14 5.04
CA TYR A 119 18.43 -5.29 4.45
C TYR A 119 19.20 -5.99 3.34
N ARG A 120 20.42 -5.55 3.00
CA ARG A 120 21.28 -6.24 2.02
C ARG A 120 21.46 -7.72 2.39
N GLY A 121 21.16 -8.59 1.43
CA GLY A 121 21.22 -10.04 1.61
C GLY A 121 20.10 -10.64 2.47
N ARG A 122 19.12 -9.84 2.91
CA ARG A 122 17.96 -10.29 3.72
C ARG A 122 16.64 -10.28 2.94
N ILE A 123 16.58 -9.52 1.85
CA ILE A 123 15.42 -9.40 0.97
C ILE A 123 15.83 -9.71 -0.46
N SER A 124 14.87 -10.18 -1.26
CA SER A 124 15.05 -10.36 -2.71
C SER A 124 15.03 -9.02 -3.46
N GLU A 125 15.54 -9.00 -4.69
CA GLU A 125 15.44 -7.81 -5.56
C GLU A 125 13.98 -7.41 -5.83
N GLN A 126 13.07 -8.38 -5.97
CA GLN A 126 11.65 -8.08 -6.15
C GLN A 126 11.04 -7.39 -4.93
N GLU A 127 11.41 -7.82 -3.72
CA GLU A 127 10.94 -7.18 -2.48
C GLU A 127 11.50 -5.77 -2.34
N LEU A 128 12.76 -5.56 -2.74
CA LEU A 128 13.35 -4.23 -2.82
C LEU A 128 12.61 -3.34 -3.82
N ASP A 129 12.34 -3.83 -5.03
CA ASP A 129 11.60 -3.09 -6.06
C ASP A 129 10.20 -2.71 -5.58
N ASP A 130 9.50 -3.64 -4.93
CA ASP A 130 8.19 -3.41 -4.35
C ASP A 130 8.26 -2.34 -3.23
N LEU A 131 9.25 -2.42 -2.32
CA LEU A 131 9.46 -1.39 -1.28
C LEU A 131 9.79 -0.01 -1.85
N VAL A 132 10.62 0.06 -2.90
CA VAL A 132 10.95 1.31 -3.60
C VAL A 132 9.70 1.88 -4.26
N ALA A 133 8.89 1.05 -4.93
CA ALA A 133 7.63 1.49 -5.52
C ALA A 133 6.67 2.07 -4.45
N TYR A 134 6.55 1.39 -3.31
CA TYR A 134 5.76 1.85 -2.18
C TYR A 134 6.26 3.17 -1.59
N TYR A 135 7.57 3.27 -1.31
CA TYR A 135 8.19 4.49 -0.84
C TYR A 135 7.92 5.65 -1.80
N LYS A 136 8.15 5.47 -3.10
CA LYS A 136 7.95 6.54 -4.10
C LYS A 136 6.50 7.03 -4.13
N ALA A 137 5.55 6.11 -4.04
CA ALA A 137 4.13 6.44 -3.97
C ALA A 137 3.81 7.29 -2.72
N VAL A 138 4.22 6.83 -1.54
CA VAL A 138 3.92 7.48 -0.25
C VAL A 138 4.65 8.82 -0.08
N ALA A 139 5.92 8.87 -0.50
CA ALA A 139 6.75 10.06 -0.43
C ALA A 139 6.46 11.12 -1.48
N TRP A 140 5.53 10.84 -2.39
CA TRP A 140 5.24 11.69 -3.53
C TRP A 140 6.49 11.96 -4.37
N TYR A 141 7.39 10.97 -4.42
CA TYR A 141 8.57 10.99 -5.24
C TYR A 141 8.12 10.83 -6.70
N THR A 142 7.92 11.96 -7.37
CA THR A 142 7.57 11.99 -8.79
C THR A 142 8.28 13.17 -9.44
N PRO A 143 9.56 12.99 -9.82
CA PRO A 143 10.30 14.02 -10.56
C PRO A 143 9.51 14.45 -11.81
N GLY A 144 9.42 15.76 -12.04
CA GLY A 144 8.74 16.29 -13.22
C GLY A 144 7.20 16.21 -13.21
N ILE A 145 6.57 15.92 -12.06
CA ILE A 145 5.10 15.98 -11.97
C ILE A 145 4.58 17.39 -12.33
N PRO A 146 3.52 17.55 -13.14
CA PRO A 146 2.96 18.87 -13.46
C PRO A 146 2.38 19.59 -12.22
N ASP A 147 2.40 20.93 -12.21
CA ASP A 147 1.82 21.74 -11.11
C ASP A 147 0.37 21.40 -10.83
N ALA A 148 -0.45 21.24 -11.88
CA ALA A 148 -1.85 20.87 -11.73
C ALA A 148 -2.02 19.52 -10.99
N ALA A 149 -1.14 18.56 -11.24
CA ALA A 149 -1.17 17.27 -10.55
C ALA A 149 -0.65 17.36 -9.10
N ARG A 150 0.29 18.27 -8.81
CA ARG A 150 0.67 18.61 -7.42
C ARG A 150 -0.50 19.22 -6.67
N GLU A 151 -1.22 20.17 -7.28
CA GLU A 151 -2.37 20.82 -6.65
C GLU A 151 -3.50 19.82 -6.42
N GLY A 152 -3.84 19.00 -7.41
CA GLY A 152 -4.83 17.93 -7.25
C GLY A 152 -4.49 16.98 -6.09
N ARG A 153 -3.21 16.67 -5.88
CA ARG A 153 -2.74 15.89 -4.73
C ARG A 153 -2.94 16.63 -3.40
N SER A 154 -2.65 17.92 -3.35
CA SER A 154 -2.88 18.77 -2.16
C SER A 154 -4.36 18.83 -1.79
N VAL A 155 -5.23 18.97 -2.79
CA VAL A 155 -6.69 18.92 -2.62
C VAL A 155 -7.11 17.55 -2.07
N ALA A 156 -6.68 16.46 -2.68
CA ALA A 156 -6.98 15.10 -2.22
C ALA A 156 -6.54 14.85 -0.77
N ARG A 157 -5.37 15.37 -0.37
CA ARG A 157 -4.93 15.33 1.04
C ARG A 157 -5.85 16.14 1.94
N ARG A 158 -6.18 17.37 1.55
CA ARG A 158 -7.03 18.29 2.34
C ARG A 158 -8.41 17.69 2.62
N TYR A 159 -9.01 17.03 1.64
CA TYR A 159 -10.31 16.38 1.77
C TYR A 159 -10.24 14.94 2.31
N GLY A 160 -9.04 14.45 2.67
CA GLY A 160 -8.88 13.14 3.30
C GLY A 160 -9.08 11.95 2.36
N CYS A 161 -9.02 12.14 1.04
CA CYS A 161 -9.25 11.07 0.05
C CYS A 161 -8.33 9.86 0.28
N PHE A 162 -7.08 10.10 0.70
CA PHE A 162 -6.11 9.05 1.00
C PHE A 162 -6.45 8.18 2.22
N GLY A 163 -7.35 8.63 3.10
CA GLY A 163 -7.87 7.81 4.19
C GLY A 163 -8.66 6.62 3.66
N CYS A 164 -9.43 6.83 2.58
CA CYS A 164 -10.24 5.80 1.94
C CYS A 164 -9.51 5.10 0.78
N HIS A 165 -8.75 5.82 -0.03
CA HIS A 165 -8.03 5.25 -1.19
C HIS A 165 -6.62 4.75 -0.85
N GLY A 166 -6.29 4.67 0.44
CA GLY A 166 -4.99 4.21 0.95
C GLY A 166 -3.86 5.22 0.76
N ALA A 167 -2.66 4.88 1.25
CA ALA A 167 -1.54 5.84 1.25
C ALA A 167 -1.22 6.31 -0.18
N SER A 168 -1.28 7.62 -0.38
CA SER A 168 -1.16 8.30 -1.69
C SER A 168 -2.13 7.81 -2.77
N GLY A 169 -3.26 7.20 -2.38
CA GLY A 169 -4.29 6.76 -3.30
C GLY A 169 -3.93 5.47 -4.01
N ARG A 170 -2.96 4.69 -3.52
CA ARG A 170 -2.40 3.55 -4.26
C ARG A 170 -2.69 2.19 -3.62
N GLN A 171 -3.42 2.13 -2.51
CA GLN A 171 -3.72 0.87 -1.82
C GLN A 171 -5.23 0.70 -1.72
N GLY A 172 -5.71 -0.54 -1.88
CA GLY A 172 -7.09 -0.85 -1.57
C GLY A 172 -7.29 -1.01 -0.06
N ILE A 173 -8.31 -0.37 0.52
CA ILE A 173 -8.67 -0.61 1.93
C ILE A 173 -9.94 -1.44 2.02
N PRO A 174 -10.06 -2.39 2.97
CA PRO A 174 -11.27 -3.16 3.17
C PRO A 174 -12.49 -2.26 3.43
N ASN A 175 -13.57 -2.54 2.71
CA ASN A 175 -14.88 -1.91 2.87
C ASN A 175 -15.93 -2.97 2.55
N PRO A 176 -16.39 -3.74 3.56
CA PRO A 176 -17.34 -4.84 3.34
C PRO A 176 -18.66 -4.40 2.70
N GLY A 177 -19.04 -3.13 2.82
CA GLY A 177 -20.23 -2.57 2.18
C GLY A 177 -20.05 -2.21 0.71
N ALA A 178 -18.80 -2.12 0.21
CA ALA A 178 -18.53 -1.90 -1.20
C ALA A 178 -18.80 -3.18 -2.02
N PHE A 179 -19.20 -3.01 -3.28
CA PHE A 179 -19.49 -4.14 -4.19
C PHE A 179 -18.35 -5.17 -4.29
N LYS A 180 -17.09 -4.69 -4.33
CA LYS A 180 -15.89 -5.54 -4.36
C LYS A 180 -15.36 -5.89 -2.95
N GLY A 181 -15.95 -5.35 -1.89
CA GLY A 181 -15.52 -5.54 -0.50
C GLY A 181 -14.32 -4.67 -0.08
N TYR A 182 -13.91 -3.72 -0.91
CA TYR A 182 -12.84 -2.75 -0.65
C TYR A 182 -13.04 -1.48 -1.49
N ILE A 183 -12.41 -0.39 -1.06
CA ILE A 183 -12.27 0.85 -1.84
C ILE A 183 -10.97 0.74 -2.64
N PRO A 184 -10.99 0.84 -3.98
CA PRO A 184 -9.79 0.69 -4.79
C PRO A 184 -8.88 1.92 -4.68
N GLY A 185 -7.56 1.70 -4.71
CA GLY A 185 -6.60 2.76 -5.02
C GLY A 185 -6.65 3.13 -6.51
N TRP A 186 -6.28 4.36 -6.85
CA TRP A 186 -6.32 4.95 -8.19
C TRP A 186 -5.34 4.37 -9.21
N GLY A 187 -4.43 3.49 -8.82
CA GLY A 187 -3.62 2.74 -9.79
C GLY A 187 -3.86 1.24 -9.72
N SER A 188 -4.92 0.81 -9.04
CA SER A 188 -5.42 -0.55 -9.13
C SER A 188 -6.03 -0.80 -10.51
N ARG A 189 -6.06 -2.06 -10.93
CA ARG A 189 -6.77 -2.46 -12.15
C ARG A 189 -8.25 -2.02 -12.13
N ASP A 190 -8.89 -2.06 -10.97
CA ASP A 190 -10.30 -1.68 -10.83
C ASP A 190 -10.55 -0.21 -11.16
N TYR A 191 -9.61 0.66 -10.78
CA TYR A 191 -9.71 2.08 -11.13
C TYR A 191 -9.74 2.25 -12.66
N PHE A 192 -8.86 1.56 -13.39
CA PHE A 192 -8.82 1.63 -14.85
C PHE A 192 -10.00 0.93 -15.55
N GLU A 193 -10.69 0.02 -14.88
CA GLU A 193 -11.93 -0.58 -15.39
C GLU A 193 -13.14 0.36 -15.21
N LEU A 194 -13.15 1.18 -14.16
CA LEU A 194 -14.29 2.03 -13.77
C LEU A 194 -14.16 3.49 -14.21
N VAL A 195 -12.94 4.01 -14.34
CA VAL A 195 -12.65 5.39 -14.68
C VAL A 195 -12.00 5.43 -16.06
N ARG A 196 -12.82 5.57 -17.10
CA ARG A 196 -12.39 5.52 -18.51
C ARG A 196 -11.85 6.85 -19.01
N ASN A 197 -12.25 7.96 -18.40
CA ASN A 197 -11.83 9.30 -18.78
C ASN A 197 -12.00 10.31 -17.63
N GLU A 198 -11.57 11.55 -17.87
CA GLU A 198 -11.62 12.63 -16.87
C GLU A 198 -13.04 13.08 -16.53
N ALA A 199 -14.00 12.96 -17.45
CA ALA A 199 -15.40 13.31 -17.17
C ALA A 199 -16.00 12.31 -16.17
N GLU A 200 -15.78 11.01 -16.38
CA GLU A 200 -16.19 9.95 -15.46
C GLU A 200 -15.50 10.09 -14.10
N LEU A 201 -14.21 10.45 -14.07
CA LEU A 201 -13.53 10.76 -12.81
C LEU A 201 -14.21 11.92 -12.05
N ARG A 202 -14.60 12.98 -12.75
CA ARG A 202 -15.27 14.13 -12.13
C ARG A 202 -16.66 13.76 -11.61
N GLU A 203 -17.42 12.96 -12.34
CA GLU A 203 -18.71 12.43 -11.90
C GLU A 203 -18.57 11.67 -10.58
N TRP A 204 -17.60 10.73 -10.49
CA TRP A 204 -17.32 10.01 -9.24
C TRP A 204 -16.94 10.93 -8.07
N ILE A 205 -16.20 12.02 -8.32
CA ILE A 205 -15.77 12.95 -7.27
C ILE A 205 -16.93 13.84 -6.79
N LEU A 206 -17.83 14.24 -7.70
CA LEU A 206 -18.87 15.23 -7.43
C LEU A 206 -20.19 14.60 -7.00
N GLU A 207 -20.49 13.38 -7.44
CA GLU A 207 -21.81 12.75 -7.31
C GLU A 207 -21.77 11.36 -6.65
N GLY A 208 -20.58 10.84 -6.36
CA GLY A 208 -20.34 9.47 -5.86
C GLY A 208 -20.55 9.24 -4.37
#